data_AF-A0A2L0D3E4-F1
#
_entry.id   AF-A0A2L0D3E4-F1
#
_cell.length_a   1.000
_cell.length_b   1.000
_cell.length_c   1.000
_cell.angle_alpha   90.00
_cell.angle_beta   90.00
_cell.angle_gamma   90.00
#
_symmetry.space_group_name_H-M   'P 1'
#
loop_
_entity.id
_entity.type
_entity.pdbx_description
1 polymer ?
#
loop_
_entity_poly.entity_id
_entity_poly.type
_entity_poly.pdbx_seq_one_letter_code
_entity_poly.pdbx_strand_id
1 'polypeptide(L)'
;MRIKTLNLFLLGIFCVFLISCANQEKQRKLTVSNIVENVYFTRTTTTELKKTFGAPQKVVKHAEKVNDTYFNILGGDVTDELNLSKTYSKDSKIDMDKYNKQFDNTEDNPFDSYYQYRGNNLGLKYVRFYIADKVVYDIEYGPVTDKLVAQKDKYLRQILD
;
A
#
# COMPACT_ATOMS: atom_id res chain seq x y z
N MET A 1 3.97 22.98 -46.61
CA MET A 1 3.08 22.25 -45.67
C MET A 1 3.93 21.53 -44.61
N ARG A 2 4.38 22.22 -43.56
CA ARG A 2 5.35 21.70 -42.54
C ARG A 2 4.98 22.04 -41.09
N ILE A 3 3.69 22.31 -40.82
CA ILE A 3 3.19 22.73 -39.49
C ILE A 3 2.44 21.60 -38.77
N LYS A 4 2.05 20.53 -39.48
CA LYS A 4 1.19 19.47 -38.91
C LYS A 4 1.92 18.51 -37.94
N THR A 5 3.25 18.38 -38.02
CA THR A 5 4.02 17.48 -37.14
C THR A 5 4.44 18.12 -35.82
N LEU A 6 4.59 19.46 -35.76
CA LEU A 6 4.97 20.17 -34.52
C LEU A 6 3.83 20.18 -33.49
N ASN A 7 2.57 20.30 -33.95
CA ASN A 7 1.39 20.27 -33.08
C ASN A 7 1.14 18.89 -32.45
N LEU A 8 1.50 17.78 -33.12
CA LEU A 8 1.36 16.44 -32.55
C LEU A 8 2.37 16.17 -31.43
N PHE A 9 3.61 16.69 -31.56
CA PHE A 9 4.65 16.53 -30.54
C PHE A 9 4.33 17.33 -29.27
N LEU A 10 3.81 18.56 -29.42
CA LEU A 10 3.35 19.39 -28.30
C LEU A 10 2.15 18.76 -27.56
N LEU A 11 1.23 18.12 -28.29
CA LEU A 11 0.09 17.41 -27.70
C LEU A 11 0.55 16.18 -26.90
N GLY A 12 1.52 15.42 -27.42
CA GLY A 12 2.10 14.25 -26.74
C GLY A 12 2.81 14.61 -25.44
N ILE A 13 3.60 15.69 -25.43
CA ILE A 13 4.30 16.17 -24.23
C ILE A 13 3.29 16.60 -23.15
N PHE A 14 2.21 17.30 -23.53
CA PHE A 14 1.19 17.76 -22.58
C PHE A 14 0.44 16.59 -21.90
N CYS A 15 0.14 15.51 -22.63
CA CYS A 15 -0.48 14.31 -22.06
C CYS A 15 0.41 13.62 -21.01
N VAL A 16 1.72 13.57 -21.22
CA VAL A 16 2.67 12.96 -20.28
C VAL A 16 2.75 13.76 -18.97
N PHE A 17 2.71 15.10 -19.05
CA PHE A 17 2.70 15.96 -17.86
C PHE A 17 1.44 15.78 -17.01
N LEU A 18 0.26 15.65 -17.62
CA LEU A 18 -1.00 15.43 -16.89
C LEU A 18 -1.01 14.09 -16.14
N ILE A 19 -0.49 13.02 -16.76
CA ILE A 19 -0.40 11.69 -16.13
C ILE A 19 0.56 11.71 -14.94
N SER A 20 1.70 12.41 -15.06
CA SER A 20 2.67 12.54 -13.97
C SER A 20 2.10 13.30 -12.78
N CYS A 21 1.43 14.43 -13.01
CA CYS A 21 0.78 15.20 -11.94
C CYS A 21 -0.30 14.39 -11.21
N ALA A 22 -1.15 13.65 -11.94
CA ALA A 22 -2.18 12.81 -11.34
C ALA A 22 -1.59 11.70 -10.45
N ASN A 23 -0.45 11.11 -10.86
CA ASN A 23 0.24 10.11 -10.04
C ASN A 23 0.87 10.72 -8.79
N GLN A 24 1.44 11.92 -8.87
CA GLN A 24 1.96 12.62 -7.69
C GLN A 24 0.84 12.93 -6.68
N GLU A 25 -0.34 13.37 -7.15
CA GLU A 25 -1.47 13.62 -6.25
C GLU A 25 -1.92 12.34 -5.52
N LYS A 26 -1.98 11.20 -6.22
CA LYS A 26 -2.29 9.90 -5.60
C LYS A 26 -1.22 9.46 -4.60
N GLN A 27 0.06 9.66 -4.91
CA GLN A 27 1.15 9.37 -3.98
C GLN A 27 1.12 10.28 -2.75
N ARG A 28 0.58 11.50 -2.86
CA ARG A 28 0.36 12.36 -1.68
C ARG A 28 -0.69 11.80 -0.71
N LYS A 29 -1.61 10.99 -1.22
CA LYS A 29 -2.64 10.28 -0.44
C LYS A 29 -2.10 9.00 0.23
N LEU A 30 -0.86 8.60 -0.01
CA LEU A 30 -0.26 7.44 0.63
C LEU A 30 0.21 7.79 2.05
N THR A 31 -0.69 7.64 3.01
CA THR A 31 -0.44 7.77 4.46
C THR A 31 -1.08 6.58 5.19
N VAL A 32 -0.63 6.25 6.41
CA VAL A 32 -1.26 5.17 7.20
C VAL A 32 -2.71 5.53 7.50
N SER A 33 -2.99 6.81 7.78
CA SER A 33 -4.35 7.28 8.04
C SER A 33 -5.30 7.01 6.88
N ASN A 34 -4.86 7.35 5.67
CA ASN A 34 -5.68 7.16 4.48
C ASN A 34 -5.78 5.67 4.07
N ILE A 35 -4.78 4.85 4.43
CA ILE A 35 -4.84 3.39 4.27
C ILE A 35 -5.94 2.81 5.16
N VAL A 36 -5.95 3.11 6.46
CA VAL A 36 -6.98 2.63 7.39
C VAL A 36 -8.38 3.10 6.97
N GLU A 37 -8.51 4.31 6.44
CA GLU A 37 -9.78 4.85 5.98
C GLU A 37 -10.31 4.18 4.69
N ASN A 38 -9.45 3.76 3.77
CA ASN A 38 -9.87 3.36 2.42
C ASN A 38 -9.60 1.90 2.07
N VAL A 39 -8.80 1.18 2.86
CA VAL A 39 -8.47 -0.23 2.62
C VAL A 39 -9.32 -1.12 3.53
N TYR A 40 -10.11 -1.96 2.89
CA TYR A 40 -10.97 -2.96 3.50
C TYR A 40 -10.38 -4.33 3.19
N PHE A 41 -10.02 -5.07 4.22
CA PHE A 41 -9.40 -6.37 4.07
C PHE A 41 -10.41 -7.31 3.42
N THR A 42 -9.93 -8.21 2.56
CA THR A 42 -10.70 -9.18 1.76
C THR A 42 -11.65 -8.55 0.73
N ARG A 43 -11.62 -7.22 0.56
CA ARG A 43 -12.55 -6.49 -0.33
C ARG A 43 -11.82 -5.54 -1.27
N THR A 44 -10.90 -4.73 -0.77
CA THR A 44 -10.18 -3.76 -1.59
C THR A 44 -9.33 -4.48 -2.62
N THR A 45 -9.60 -4.21 -3.89
CA THR A 45 -8.92 -4.83 -5.02
C THR A 45 -7.59 -4.15 -5.33
N THR A 46 -6.71 -4.85 -6.01
CA THR A 46 -5.47 -4.26 -6.54
C THR A 46 -5.70 -3.10 -7.52
N THR A 47 -6.86 -3.08 -8.19
CA THR A 47 -7.27 -1.98 -9.07
C THR A 47 -7.63 -0.74 -8.25
N GLU A 48 -8.36 -0.90 -7.15
CA GLU A 48 -8.69 0.19 -6.23
C GLU A 48 -7.45 0.74 -5.54
N LEU A 49 -6.52 -0.12 -5.10
CA LEU A 49 -5.22 0.34 -4.59
C LEU A 49 -4.50 1.24 -5.59
N LYS A 50 -4.44 0.83 -6.87
CA LYS A 50 -3.82 1.64 -7.92
C LYS A 50 -4.57 2.93 -8.21
N LYS A 51 -5.90 2.90 -8.11
CA LYS A 51 -6.74 4.08 -8.30
C LYS A 51 -6.48 5.11 -7.20
N THR A 52 -6.40 4.65 -5.95
CA THR A 52 -6.26 5.51 -4.76
C THR A 52 -4.84 6.02 -4.56
N PHE A 53 -3.83 5.13 -4.64
CA PHE A 53 -2.45 5.44 -4.26
C PHE A 53 -1.48 5.52 -5.46
N GLY A 54 -1.97 5.25 -6.68
CA GLY A 54 -1.14 5.21 -7.88
C GLY A 54 -0.48 3.85 -8.09
N ALA A 55 0.44 3.77 -9.06
CA ALA A 55 1.14 2.52 -9.33
C ALA A 55 2.09 2.14 -8.16
N PRO A 56 2.16 0.86 -7.76
CA PRO A 56 3.17 0.41 -6.80
C PRO A 56 4.57 0.50 -7.40
N GLN A 57 5.56 0.81 -6.56
CA GLN A 57 6.96 0.82 -6.98
C GLN A 57 7.49 -0.59 -7.24
N LYS A 58 6.93 -1.61 -6.56
CA LYS A 58 7.31 -3.00 -6.77
C LYS A 58 6.10 -3.90 -6.65
N VAL A 59 5.99 -4.85 -7.58
CA VAL A 59 5.02 -5.95 -7.56
C VAL A 59 5.80 -7.25 -7.59
N VAL A 60 5.56 -8.13 -6.62
CA VAL A 60 6.10 -9.50 -6.60
C VAL A 60 4.93 -10.46 -6.68
N LYS A 61 4.99 -11.45 -7.59
CA LYS A 61 3.89 -12.40 -7.88
C LYS A 61 4.27 -13.87 -7.70
N HIS A 62 5.41 -14.14 -7.07
CA HIS A 62 5.91 -15.51 -6.91
C HIS A 62 5.49 -15.94 -5.51
N ALA A 63 4.47 -16.80 -5.41
CA ALA A 63 3.82 -17.16 -4.15
C ALA A 63 4.84 -17.55 -3.07
N GLU A 64 5.74 -18.51 -3.37
CA GLU A 64 6.83 -18.91 -2.47
C GLU A 64 7.60 -17.70 -1.92
N LYS A 65 8.14 -16.84 -2.81
CA LYS A 65 8.88 -15.63 -2.40
C LYS A 65 8.03 -14.63 -1.61
N VAL A 66 6.74 -14.53 -1.91
CA VAL A 66 5.81 -13.61 -1.23
C VAL A 66 5.56 -14.09 0.19
N ASN A 67 5.27 -15.38 0.35
CA ASN A 67 5.00 -15.99 1.65
C ASN A 67 6.29 -16.14 2.47
N ASP A 68 7.44 -16.42 1.84
CA ASP A 68 8.75 -16.29 2.49
C ASP A 68 8.96 -14.87 3.02
N THR A 69 8.60 -13.85 2.23
CA THR A 69 8.71 -12.46 2.70
C THR A 69 7.75 -12.20 3.85
N TYR A 70 6.54 -12.75 3.81
CA TYR A 70 5.54 -12.58 4.86
C TYR A 70 5.94 -13.25 6.18
N PHE A 71 6.36 -14.52 6.12
CA PHE A 71 6.64 -15.35 7.31
C PHE A 71 8.06 -15.17 7.87
N ASN A 72 9.06 -14.83 7.05
CA ASN A 72 10.43 -14.61 7.54
C ASN A 72 10.66 -13.19 8.06
N ILE A 73 9.72 -12.27 7.84
CA ILE A 73 9.75 -10.98 8.51
C ILE A 73 9.12 -11.21 9.88
N LEU A 74 10.00 -11.41 10.88
CA LEU A 74 9.67 -11.09 12.28
C LEU A 74 8.89 -9.77 12.24
N GLY A 75 7.64 -9.79 12.71
CA GLY A 75 6.65 -8.74 12.53
C GLY A 75 7.30 -7.36 12.53
N GLY A 76 7.12 -6.63 11.41
CA GLY A 76 7.79 -5.34 11.28
C GLY A 76 7.41 -4.49 12.48
N ASP A 77 8.38 -3.98 13.24
CA ASP A 77 8.18 -3.35 14.55
C ASP A 77 7.00 -2.36 14.54
N VAL A 78 6.86 -1.59 13.46
CA VAL A 78 5.76 -0.64 13.23
C VAL A 78 4.39 -1.34 13.09
N THR A 79 4.29 -2.42 12.31
CA THR A 79 3.06 -3.21 12.19
C THR A 79 2.62 -3.77 13.53
N ASP A 80 3.57 -4.32 14.29
CA ASP A 80 3.29 -4.94 15.59
C ASP A 80 2.83 -3.88 16.60
N GLU A 81 3.53 -2.75 16.70
CA GLU A 81 3.14 -1.62 17.53
C GLU A 81 1.77 -1.04 17.15
N LEU A 82 1.47 -0.92 15.85
CA LEU A 82 0.15 -0.49 15.38
C LEU A 82 -0.94 -1.50 15.76
N ASN A 83 -0.69 -2.79 15.64
CA ASN A 83 -1.65 -3.83 16.03
C ASN A 83 -1.94 -3.82 17.54
N LEU A 84 -0.99 -3.38 18.36
CA LEU A 84 -1.20 -3.16 19.80
C LEU A 84 -1.98 -1.86 20.10
N SER A 85 -2.05 -0.91 19.17
CA SER A 85 -2.89 0.29 19.33
C SER A 85 -4.38 -0.06 19.21
N LYS A 86 -5.12 0.20 20.29
CA LYS A 86 -6.59 0.06 20.33
C LYS A 86 -7.28 0.90 19.25
N THR A 87 -6.76 2.08 18.94
CA THR A 87 -7.34 2.96 17.93
C THR A 87 -7.14 2.39 16.53
N TYR A 88 -5.92 1.94 16.21
CA TYR A 88 -5.64 1.32 14.92
C TYR A 88 -6.45 0.04 14.73
N SER A 89 -6.45 -0.86 15.72
CA SER A 89 -7.21 -2.11 15.69
C SER A 89 -8.71 -1.89 15.50
N LYS A 90 -9.29 -0.91 16.20
CA LYS A 90 -10.72 -0.56 16.09
C LYS A 90 -11.08 0.02 14.72
N ASP A 91 -10.23 0.88 14.18
CA ASP A 91 -10.52 1.60 12.93
C ASP A 91 -10.19 0.75 11.69
N SER A 92 -9.36 -0.29 11.86
CA SER A 92 -9.02 -1.26 10.81
C SER A 92 -10.23 -2.11 10.44
N LYS A 93 -10.48 -2.22 9.13
CA LYS A 93 -11.69 -2.82 8.58
C LYS A 93 -11.42 -4.27 8.18
N ILE A 94 -11.07 -5.08 9.18
CA ILE A 94 -10.74 -6.49 9.02
C ILE A 94 -11.99 -7.35 9.20
N ASP A 95 -12.28 -8.15 8.18
CA ASP A 95 -13.30 -9.21 8.23
C ASP A 95 -12.61 -10.49 8.72
N MET A 96 -12.59 -10.71 10.05
CA MET A 96 -11.78 -11.78 10.67
C MET A 96 -12.22 -13.17 10.21
N ASP A 97 -13.49 -13.39 9.91
CA ASP A 97 -14.00 -14.68 9.43
C ASP A 97 -13.41 -15.03 8.06
N LYS A 98 -13.40 -14.05 7.14
CA LYS A 98 -12.78 -14.24 5.82
C LYS A 98 -11.27 -14.27 5.88
N TYR A 99 -10.67 -13.49 6.77
CA TYR A 99 -9.23 -13.49 7.00
C TYR A 99 -8.77 -14.88 7.43
N ASN A 100 -9.35 -15.44 8.50
CA ASN A 100 -8.98 -16.77 9.02
C ASN A 100 -9.15 -17.86 7.97
N LYS A 101 -10.27 -17.84 7.22
CA LYS A 101 -10.53 -18.79 6.15
C LYS A 101 -9.43 -18.81 5.06
N GLN A 102 -8.74 -17.71 4.80
CA GLN A 102 -7.63 -17.70 3.84
C GLN A 102 -6.47 -18.55 4.33
N PHE A 103 -6.10 -18.41 5.61
CA PHE A 103 -5.00 -19.16 6.21
C PHE A 103 -5.34 -20.64 6.37
N ASP A 104 -6.58 -20.95 6.75
CA ASP A 104 -7.05 -22.36 6.87
C ASP A 104 -6.98 -23.12 5.54
N ASN A 105 -7.19 -22.45 4.40
CA ASN A 105 -7.23 -23.12 3.09
C ASN A 105 -5.86 -23.21 2.38
N THR A 106 -4.84 -22.51 2.88
CA THR A 106 -3.59 -22.32 2.13
C THR A 106 -2.34 -22.71 2.89
N GLU A 107 -2.46 -23.07 4.18
CA GLU A 107 -1.46 -23.53 5.18
C GLU A 107 -0.05 -22.92 5.09
N ASP A 108 0.65 -23.07 3.96
CA ASP A 108 2.01 -22.60 3.72
C ASP A 108 2.12 -21.37 2.80
N ASN A 109 1.09 -21.05 1.99
CA ASN A 109 1.19 -20.00 0.96
C ASN A 109 -0.10 -19.17 0.77
N PRO A 110 -0.51 -18.35 1.75
CA PRO A 110 -1.76 -17.59 1.69
C PRO A 110 -1.81 -16.50 0.64
N PHE A 111 -0.68 -16.06 0.08
CA PHE A 111 -0.65 -14.91 -0.84
C PHE A 111 -0.06 -15.22 -2.22
N ASP A 112 -0.69 -14.66 -3.25
CA ASP A 112 -0.22 -14.71 -4.63
C ASP A 112 0.84 -13.64 -4.91
N SER A 113 0.71 -12.49 -4.25
CA SER A 113 1.53 -11.32 -4.53
C SER A 113 1.61 -10.36 -3.36
N TYR A 114 2.62 -9.48 -3.40
CA TYR A 114 2.56 -8.24 -2.64
C TYR A 114 2.82 -7.03 -3.54
N TYR A 115 2.15 -5.93 -3.22
CA TYR A 115 2.36 -4.62 -3.82
C TYR A 115 3.05 -3.73 -2.82
N GLN A 116 4.28 -3.31 -3.12
CA GLN A 116 5.04 -2.41 -2.25
C GLN A 116 4.93 -0.98 -2.75
N TYR A 117 4.53 -0.12 -1.83
CA TYR A 117 4.46 1.31 -2.01
C TYR A 117 5.52 2.04 -1.19
N ARG A 118 5.98 3.17 -1.69
CA ARG A 118 6.83 4.14 -0.99
C ARG A 118 6.32 5.54 -1.34
N GLY A 119 6.36 6.46 -0.39
CA GLY A 119 5.99 7.84 -0.65
C GLY A 119 6.50 8.77 0.44
N ASN A 120 6.80 10.00 0.06
CA ASN A 120 7.36 11.00 0.99
C ASN A 120 6.38 11.36 2.12
N ASN A 121 5.08 11.17 1.89
CA ASN A 121 4.05 11.45 2.89
C ASN A 121 3.74 10.26 3.82
N LEU A 122 4.36 9.10 3.58
CA LEU A 122 4.08 7.89 4.35
C LEU A 122 4.75 7.91 5.73
N GLY A 123 5.90 8.58 5.86
CA GLY A 123 6.73 8.54 7.07
C GLY A 123 7.50 7.22 7.27
N LEU A 124 7.24 6.22 6.44
CA LEU A 124 7.81 4.87 6.51
C LEU A 124 8.66 4.54 5.28
N LYS A 125 9.59 3.61 5.45
CA LYS A 125 10.43 3.10 4.36
C LYS A 125 9.60 2.48 3.22
N TYR A 126 8.50 1.82 3.58
CA TYR A 126 7.54 1.24 2.65
C TYR A 126 6.24 0.88 3.37
N VAL A 127 5.21 0.58 2.58
CA VAL A 127 4.08 -0.26 2.98
C VAL A 127 3.90 -1.37 1.95
N ARG A 128 3.59 -2.59 2.38
CA ARG A 128 3.26 -3.71 1.51
C ARG A 128 1.82 -4.13 1.74
N PHE A 129 1.09 -4.31 0.65
CA PHE A 129 -0.22 -4.95 0.66
C PHE A 129 -0.04 -6.38 0.17
N TYR A 130 -0.31 -7.36 1.04
CA TYR A 130 -0.35 -8.77 0.70
C TYR A 130 -1.68 -9.10 0.06
N ILE A 131 -1.62 -9.80 -1.07
CA ILE A 131 -2.73 -9.97 -1.99
C ILE A 131 -2.91 -11.45 -2.30
N ALA A 132 -4.15 -11.90 -2.16
CA ALA A 132 -4.65 -13.15 -2.70
C ALA A 132 -5.92 -12.86 -3.50
N ASP A 133 -6.15 -13.57 -4.60
CA ASP A 133 -7.34 -13.40 -5.46
C ASP A 133 -7.60 -11.94 -5.88
N LYS A 134 -6.51 -11.19 -6.08
CA LYS A 134 -6.50 -9.75 -6.47
C LYS A 134 -7.12 -8.81 -5.42
N VAL A 135 -7.35 -9.23 -4.18
CA VAL A 135 -7.78 -8.37 -3.07
C VAL A 135 -6.73 -8.32 -1.96
N VAL A 136 -6.74 -7.26 -1.16
CA VAL A 136 -5.84 -7.08 -0.03
C VAL A 136 -6.28 -7.97 1.13
N TYR A 137 -5.38 -8.80 1.62
CA TYR A 137 -5.61 -9.64 2.80
C TYR A 137 -4.79 -9.21 4.01
N ASP A 138 -3.63 -8.59 3.80
CA ASP A 138 -2.83 -8.08 4.91
C ASP A 138 -1.97 -6.88 4.50
N ILE A 139 -1.45 -6.16 5.51
CA ILE A 139 -0.65 -4.96 5.35
C ILE A 139 0.57 -5.03 6.28
N GLU A 140 1.75 -4.84 5.71
CA GLU A 140 2.99 -4.65 6.47
C GLU A 140 3.49 -3.21 6.30
N TYR A 141 3.73 -2.55 7.44
CA TYR A 141 4.35 -1.25 7.52
C TYR A 141 5.85 -1.42 7.79
N GLY A 142 6.67 -0.89 6.88
CA GLY A 142 8.12 -0.84 7.08
C GLY A 142 8.52 0.15 8.18
N PRO A 143 9.81 0.21 8.54
CA PRO A 143 10.29 1.07 9.63
C PRO A 143 10.06 2.55 9.35
N VAL A 144 9.89 3.34 10.41
CA VAL A 144 9.81 4.81 10.34
C VAL A 144 11.12 5.37 9.79
N THR A 145 11.01 6.23 8.78
CA THR A 145 12.15 6.91 8.14
C THR A 145 12.09 8.43 8.24
N ASP A 146 10.90 8.99 8.47
CA ASP A 146 10.70 10.41 8.70
C ASP A 146 9.77 10.61 9.90
N LYS A 147 10.36 10.94 11.04
CA LYS A 147 9.62 11.17 12.29
C LYS A 147 8.67 12.37 12.20
N LEU A 148 9.03 13.43 11.46
CA LEU A 148 8.20 14.64 11.36
C LEU A 148 6.92 14.38 10.55
N VAL A 149 7.00 13.52 9.54
CA VAL A 149 5.83 13.06 8.79
C VAL A 149 5.01 12.09 9.64
N ALA A 150 5.65 11.13 10.29
CA ALA A 150 4.98 10.13 11.10
C ALA A 150 4.22 10.75 12.30
N GLN A 151 4.76 11.80 12.94
CA GLN A 151 4.09 12.56 14.01
C GLN A 151 2.79 13.25 13.55
N LYS A 152 2.66 13.56 12.26
CA LYS A 152 1.45 14.17 11.70
C LYS A 152 0.37 13.15 11.35
N ASP A 153 0.73 11.88 11.18
CA ASP A 153 -0.21 10.81 10.88
C ASP A 153 -0.94 10.36 12.15
N LYS A 154 -2.27 10.15 12.05
CA LYS A 154 -3.15 9.83 13.18
C LYS A 154 -2.69 8.57 13.93
N TYR A 155 -2.24 7.55 13.20
CA TYR A 155 -1.92 6.24 13.78
C TYR A 155 -0.45 6.15 14.13
N LEU A 156 0.46 6.59 13.24
CA LEU A 156 1.90 6.50 13.51
C LEU A 156 2.31 7.31 14.74
N ARG A 157 1.72 8.49 15.00
CA ARG A 157 2.08 9.28 16.19
C ARG A 157 1.83 8.57 17.53
N GLN A 158 1.03 7.51 17.55
CA GLN A 158 0.68 6.78 18.77
C GLN A 158 1.77 5.77 19.18
N ILE A 159 2.67 5.46 18.25
CA ILE A 159 3.75 4.49 18.42
C ILE A 159 5.13 5.18 18.35
N LEU A 160 5.13 6.52 18.28
CA LEU A 160 6.33 7.33 18.39
C LEU A 160 6.38 7.83 19.83
N ASP A 161 7.29 7.27 20.63
CA ASP A 161 7.63 7.79 21.97
C ASP A 161 8.02 9.28 21.93
#